data_AF-A0A484MPR4-F1
#
_entry.id   AF-A0A484MPR4-F1
#
_cell.length_a   1.000
_cell.length_b   1.000
_cell.length_c   1.000
_cell.angle_alpha   90.00
_cell.angle_beta   90.00
_cell.angle_gamma   90.00
#
_symmetry.space_group_name_H-M   'P 1'
#
loop_
_entity.id
_entity.type
_entity.pdbx_description
1 polymer ?
#
loop_
_entity_poly.entity_id
_entity_poly.type
_entity_poly.pdbx_seq_one_letter_code
_entity_poly.pdbx_strand_id
1 'polypeptide(L)'
;MGLNLNIRRVVFYSLSKYNGDKIVPVPASQVKQIAGRAGRRGSRFPEGLTTTLQLDDLEYLIECLKKPFDEVKKVGLFPFFEQVELFAGQLPNSTFPELLEKFGGNCRLDSLYFLCNHSHIKRIANMLEKVSGLSLEDRFNFCFAPVNIRDPKAMYHLLRFASSYAQSLPVNISMGMPKTSARNDSELLDLETRHQVLSTYMWLSNHFERGTFPYFQKAEAMAAGVAELLGESLTKACWKPESRKAGKPKTKKDNNDDNDMERPEKSPEQRKRIAA
;
A
#
# COMPACT_ATOMS: atom_id res chain seq x y z
N MET A 1 -12.26 1.90 -2.78
CA MET A 1 -13.32 2.80 -3.29
C MET A 1 -13.26 2.77 -4.82
N GLY A 2 -14.29 3.25 -5.55
CA GLY A 2 -14.20 3.41 -7.01
C GLY A 2 -15.02 2.44 -7.88
N LEU A 3 -15.67 1.44 -7.28
CA LEU A 3 -16.61 0.57 -8.00
C LEU A 3 -18.07 0.87 -7.61
N ASN A 4 -18.96 0.81 -8.60
CA ASN A 4 -20.40 0.94 -8.43
C ASN A 4 -21.03 -0.45 -8.31
N LEU A 5 -21.27 -0.88 -7.07
CA LEU A 5 -21.77 -2.22 -6.75
C LEU A 5 -23.19 -2.17 -6.19
N ASN A 6 -24.04 -3.10 -6.62
CA ASN A 6 -25.39 -3.30 -6.08
C ASN A 6 -25.34 -4.23 -4.85
N ILE A 7 -24.99 -3.68 -3.68
CA ILE A 7 -24.82 -4.47 -2.45
C ILE A 7 -26.04 -4.28 -1.54
N ARG A 8 -26.71 -5.39 -1.19
CA ARG A 8 -27.80 -5.41 -0.19
C ARG A 8 -27.26 -5.44 1.24
N ARG A 9 -26.28 -6.31 1.49
CA ARG A 9 -25.74 -6.57 2.82
C ARG A 9 -24.23 -6.67 2.80
N VAL A 10 -23.57 -5.96 3.69
CA VAL A 10 -22.14 -6.10 3.98
C VAL A 10 -21.97 -7.01 5.20
N VAL A 11 -21.23 -8.10 5.05
CA VAL A 11 -20.86 -9.00 6.16
C VAL A 11 -19.36 -8.85 6.41
N PHE A 12 -18.97 -8.28 7.55
CA PHE A 12 -17.57 -8.20 7.93
C PHE A 12 -17.08 -9.56 8.40
N TYR A 13 -16.09 -10.12 7.70
CA TYR A 13 -15.46 -11.38 8.09
C TYR A 13 -14.71 -11.25 9.43
N SER A 14 -14.00 -10.14 9.61
CA SER A 14 -13.35 -9.74 10.86
C SER A 14 -13.24 -8.22 10.93
N LEU A 15 -13.28 -7.65 12.13
CA LEU A 15 -13.03 -6.23 12.40
C LEU A 15 -11.62 -5.94 12.93
N SER A 16 -10.69 -6.87 12.69
CA SER A 16 -9.26 -6.71 12.98
C SER A 16 -8.44 -6.72 11.69
N LYS A 17 -7.38 -5.91 11.63
CA LYS A 17 -6.46 -5.83 10.49
C LYS A 17 -5.00 -5.74 10.92
N TYR A 18 -4.10 -6.27 10.09
CA TYR A 18 -2.67 -6.07 10.27
C TYR A 18 -2.25 -4.70 9.72
N ASN A 19 -1.61 -3.86 10.54
CA ASN A 19 -1.19 -2.52 10.12
C ASN A 19 0.26 -2.45 9.60
N GLY A 20 1.00 -3.56 9.59
CA GLY A 20 2.43 -3.58 9.29
C GLY A 20 3.27 -4.11 10.45
N ASP A 21 2.78 -3.95 11.69
CA ASP A 21 3.48 -4.35 12.91
C ASP A 21 2.66 -5.30 13.77
N LYS A 22 1.38 -5.01 13.97
CA LYS A 22 0.48 -5.79 14.83
C LYS A 22 -0.94 -5.83 14.28
N ILE A 23 -1.72 -6.76 14.81
CA ILE A 23 -3.17 -6.80 14.57
C ILE A 23 -3.81 -5.69 15.41
N VAL A 24 -4.59 -4.83 14.76
CA VAL A 24 -5.31 -3.71 15.38
C VAL A 24 -6.77 -3.70 14.92
N PRO A 25 -7.70 -3.16 15.72
CA PRO A 25 -9.07 -2.96 15.28
C PRO A 25 -9.16 -2.07 14.03
N VAL A 26 -10.11 -2.35 13.14
CA VAL A 26 -10.39 -1.52 11.97
C VAL A 26 -11.00 -0.19 12.45
N PRO A 27 -10.45 0.98 12.06
CA PRO A 27 -10.97 2.28 12.51
C PRO A 27 -12.43 2.52 12.10
N ALA A 28 -13.20 3.19 12.97
CA ALA A 28 -14.62 3.48 12.74
C ALA A 28 -14.91 4.15 11.39
N SER A 29 -14.05 5.07 10.94
CA SER A 29 -14.18 5.72 9.62
C SER A 29 -14.10 4.73 8.46
N GLN A 30 -13.24 3.71 8.55
CA GLN A 30 -13.13 2.64 7.54
C GLN A 30 -14.32 1.69 7.61
N VAL A 31 -14.76 1.33 8.82
CA VAL A 31 -15.96 0.52 9.03
C VAL A 31 -17.18 1.19 8.37
N LYS A 32 -17.41 2.46 8.66
CA LYS A 32 -18.50 3.26 8.04
C LYS A 32 -18.37 3.34 6.53
N GLN A 33 -17.16 3.56 6.01
CA GLN A 33 -16.91 3.62 4.57
C GLN A 33 -17.26 2.31 3.85
N ILE A 34 -16.99 1.17 4.49
CA ILE A 34 -17.30 -0.15 3.94
C ILE A 34 -18.79 -0.47 4.13
N ALA A 35 -19.35 -0.27 5.32
CA ALA A 35 -20.77 -0.50 5.61
C ALA A 35 -21.69 0.32 4.69
N GLY A 36 -21.35 1.59 4.46
CA GLY A 36 -22.08 2.50 3.55
C GLY A 36 -21.98 2.14 2.06
N ARG A 37 -21.35 1.01 1.71
CA ARG A 37 -21.45 0.43 0.36
C ARG A 37 -22.77 -0.31 0.13
N ALA A 38 -23.43 -0.78 1.18
CA ALA A 38 -24.78 -1.33 1.09
C ALA A 38 -25.81 -0.20 0.98
N GLY A 39 -26.87 -0.40 0.19
CA GLY A 39 -27.99 0.55 0.17
C GLY A 39 -27.70 1.89 -0.53
N ARG A 40 -26.76 1.94 -1.48
CA ARG A 40 -26.42 3.20 -2.18
C ARG A 40 -27.61 3.68 -3.01
N ARG A 41 -27.77 5.01 -3.11
CA ARG A 41 -28.74 5.63 -4.03
C ARG A 41 -28.52 5.12 -5.45
N GLY A 42 -29.61 4.72 -6.12
CA GLY A 42 -29.57 4.13 -7.46
C GLY A 42 -29.20 2.65 -7.49
N SER A 43 -28.99 2.01 -6.34
CA SER A 43 -28.86 0.56 -6.28
C SER A 43 -30.22 -0.14 -6.28
N ARG A 44 -30.23 -1.43 -6.64
CA ARG A 44 -31.44 -2.28 -6.56
C ARG A 44 -31.98 -2.44 -5.14
N PHE A 45 -31.18 -2.10 -4.12
CA PHE A 45 -31.53 -2.23 -2.72
C PHE A 45 -31.58 -0.83 -2.10
N PRO A 46 -32.78 -0.25 -1.88
CA PRO A 46 -32.88 1.10 -1.31
C PRO A 46 -32.39 1.15 0.14
N GLU A 47 -32.47 0.03 0.86
CA GLU A 47 -32.00 -0.12 2.23
C GLU A 47 -30.77 -1.04 2.29
N GLY A 48 -29.74 -0.60 3.01
CA GLY A 48 -28.50 -1.33 3.19
C GLY A 48 -28.42 -1.99 4.56
N LEU A 49 -28.02 -3.26 4.59
CA LEU A 49 -27.80 -4.01 5.82
C LEU A 49 -26.30 -4.19 6.08
N THR A 50 -25.90 -4.25 7.36
CA THR A 50 -24.54 -4.60 7.74
C THR A 50 -24.51 -5.47 8.98
N THR A 51 -23.62 -6.45 9.02
CA THR A 51 -23.42 -7.37 10.15
C THR A 51 -22.00 -7.90 10.14
N THR A 52 -21.61 -8.62 11.18
CA THR A 52 -20.36 -9.37 11.26
C THR A 52 -20.61 -10.86 11.01
N LEU A 53 -19.56 -11.59 10.65
CA LEU A 53 -19.60 -13.05 10.56
C LEU A 53 -19.51 -13.68 11.96
N GLN A 54 -18.59 -13.15 12.79
CA GLN A 54 -18.43 -13.57 14.19
C GLN A 54 -19.26 -12.66 15.10
N LEU A 55 -19.97 -13.25 16.05
CA LEU A 55 -20.86 -12.51 16.96
C LEU A 55 -20.07 -11.55 17.86
N ASP A 56 -18.88 -11.94 18.28
CA ASP A 56 -18.01 -11.15 19.17
C ASP A 56 -17.61 -9.79 18.56
N ASP A 57 -17.58 -9.68 17.23
CA ASP A 57 -17.26 -8.43 16.52
C ASP A 57 -18.48 -7.48 16.43
N LEU A 58 -19.71 -7.95 16.71
CA LEU A 58 -20.95 -7.22 16.44
C LEU A 58 -21.09 -5.97 17.30
N GLU A 59 -20.72 -6.05 18.58
CA GLU A 59 -20.78 -4.91 19.51
C GLU A 59 -19.88 -3.77 19.02
N TYR A 60 -18.63 -4.11 18.66
CA TYR A 60 -17.67 -3.15 18.10
C TYR A 60 -18.15 -2.53 16.78
N LEU A 61 -18.83 -3.29 15.91
CA LEU A 61 -19.46 -2.75 14.70
C LEU A 61 -20.48 -1.66 15.04
N ILE A 62 -21.38 -1.93 15.99
CA ILE A 62 -22.42 -1.00 16.41
C ILE A 62 -21.81 0.28 16.99
N GLU A 63 -20.79 0.15 17.84
CA GLU A 63 -20.06 1.29 18.39
C GLU A 63 -19.43 2.15 17.28
N CYS A 64 -18.75 1.52 16.32
CA CYS A 64 -18.12 2.21 15.19
C CYS A 64 -19.14 2.99 14.35
N LEU A 65 -20.33 2.44 14.12
CA LEU A 65 -21.36 3.09 13.32
C LEU A 65 -21.99 4.29 14.05
N LYS A 66 -22.14 4.21 15.38
CA LYS A 66 -22.69 5.29 16.22
C LYS A 66 -21.70 6.44 16.46
N LYS A 67 -20.40 6.15 16.57
CA LYS A 67 -19.35 7.15 16.84
C LYS A 67 -19.40 8.27 15.80
N PRO A 68 -19.38 9.58 16.12
CA PRO A 68 -19.26 10.65 15.12
C PRO A 68 -17.92 10.59 14.36
N PHE A 69 -17.83 11.29 13.22
CA PHE A 69 -16.55 11.40 12.51
C PHE A 69 -15.61 12.32 13.28
N ASP A 70 -14.36 11.88 13.42
CA ASP A 70 -13.31 12.72 14.00
C ASP A 70 -12.91 13.80 12.98
N GLU A 71 -12.77 15.05 13.43
CA GLU A 71 -12.31 16.16 12.59
C GLU A 71 -10.82 16.00 12.25
N VAL A 72 -10.46 16.32 11.00
CA VAL A 72 -9.07 16.28 10.54
C VAL A 72 -8.33 17.50 11.09
N LYS A 73 -7.38 17.27 11.99
CA LYS A 73 -6.64 18.34 12.68
C LYS A 73 -5.39 18.82 11.97
N LYS A 74 -4.81 18.01 11.07
CA LYS A 74 -3.54 18.32 10.41
C LYS A 74 -3.52 17.85 8.97
N VAL A 75 -2.72 18.53 8.15
CA VAL A 75 -2.53 18.24 6.72
C VAL A 75 -1.08 17.81 6.46
N GLY A 76 -0.92 16.79 5.62
CA GLY A 76 0.38 16.28 5.23
C GLY A 76 1.02 17.16 4.15
N LEU A 77 2.29 17.52 4.34
CA LEU A 77 3.12 18.20 3.36
C LEU A 77 4.27 17.29 2.93
N PHE A 78 4.72 17.44 1.70
CA PHE A 78 5.93 16.81 1.19
C PHE A 78 6.69 17.81 0.31
N PRO A 79 8.03 17.87 0.36
CA PRO A 79 8.78 18.84 -0.41
C PRO A 79 8.68 18.62 -1.91
N PHE A 80 8.67 19.72 -2.66
CA PHE A 80 8.87 19.71 -4.11
C PHE A 80 10.35 19.56 -4.45
N PHE A 81 10.65 19.21 -5.70
CA PHE A 81 12.01 18.97 -6.16
C PHE A 81 12.93 20.17 -5.92
N GLU A 82 12.46 21.38 -6.20
CA GLU A 82 13.23 22.62 -6.07
C GLU A 82 13.67 22.86 -4.63
N GLN A 83 12.84 22.49 -3.65
CA GLN A 83 13.18 22.62 -2.23
C GLN A 83 14.27 21.61 -1.83
N VAL A 84 14.20 20.40 -2.39
CA VAL A 84 15.19 19.35 -2.19
C VAL A 84 16.52 19.73 -2.85
N GLU A 85 16.48 20.31 -4.05
CA GLU A 85 17.64 20.79 -4.80
C GLU A 85 18.36 21.93 -4.08
N LEU A 86 17.61 22.95 -3.63
CA LEU A 86 18.17 24.04 -2.83
C LEU A 86 18.85 23.53 -1.54
N PHE A 87 18.25 22.53 -0.90
CA PHE A 87 18.83 21.90 0.29
C PHE A 87 20.08 21.06 -0.04
N ALA A 88 20.10 20.39 -1.19
CA ALA A 88 21.26 19.66 -1.70
C ALA A 88 22.47 20.57 -1.91
N GLY A 89 22.23 21.78 -2.43
CA GLY A 89 23.29 22.78 -2.64
C GLY A 89 24.01 23.21 -1.36
N GLN A 90 23.37 23.08 -0.19
CA GLN A 90 23.97 23.39 1.11
C GLN A 90 24.72 22.20 1.73
N LEU A 91 24.52 20.98 1.21
CA LEU A 91 25.06 19.74 1.77
C LEU A 91 25.83 18.97 0.68
N PRO A 92 27.02 19.46 0.26
CA PRO A 92 27.83 18.77 -0.72
C PRO A 92 28.18 17.36 -0.23
N ASN A 93 28.18 16.39 -1.15
CA ASN A 93 28.52 14.98 -0.91
C ASN A 93 27.54 14.18 -0.03
N SER A 94 26.31 14.64 0.19
CA SER A 94 25.28 13.79 0.81
C SER A 94 24.57 12.92 -0.23
N THR A 95 24.31 11.65 0.10
CA THR A 95 23.49 10.78 -0.75
C THR A 95 22.02 11.23 -0.75
N PHE A 96 21.24 10.86 -1.76
CA PHE A 96 19.83 11.23 -1.82
C PHE A 96 18.99 10.74 -0.61
N PRO A 97 19.17 9.50 -0.12
CA PRO A 97 18.50 9.04 1.11
C PRO A 97 18.87 9.86 2.36
N GLU A 98 20.15 10.19 2.54
CA GLU A 98 20.62 11.02 3.66
C GLU A 98 20.07 12.44 3.56
N LEU A 99 19.96 12.96 2.35
CA LEU A 99 19.37 14.27 2.10
C LEU A 99 17.90 14.29 2.52
N LEU A 100 17.11 13.26 2.18
CA LEU A 100 15.72 13.15 2.62
C LEU A 100 15.59 13.03 4.15
N GLU A 101 16.48 12.27 4.81
CA GLU A 101 16.51 12.20 6.26
C GLU A 101 16.82 13.54 6.91
N LYS A 102 17.89 14.22 6.45
CA LYS A 102 18.30 15.53 6.94
C LYS A 102 17.24 16.58 6.67
N PHE A 103 16.57 16.53 5.51
CA PHE A 103 15.46 17.42 5.19
C PHE A 103 14.33 17.23 6.19
N GLY A 104 13.94 15.97 6.44
CA GLY A 104 12.90 15.65 7.42
C GLY A 104 13.25 16.09 8.85
N GLY A 105 14.51 15.93 9.26
CA GLY A 105 14.99 16.35 10.58
C GLY A 105 15.10 17.86 10.78
N ASN A 106 15.35 18.61 9.70
CA ASN A 106 15.47 20.08 9.74
C ASN A 106 14.16 20.80 9.37
N CYS A 107 13.14 20.08 8.93
CA CYS A 107 11.86 20.66 8.52
C CYS A 107 11.13 21.24 9.73
N ARG A 108 10.85 22.55 9.68
CA ARG A 108 9.99 23.25 10.66
C ARG A 108 8.65 23.50 10.02
N LEU A 109 7.61 22.89 10.58
CA LEU A 109 6.24 23.00 10.09
C LEU A 109 5.37 23.65 11.17
N ASP A 110 4.39 24.42 10.75
CA ASP A 110 3.35 24.90 11.65
C ASP A 110 2.58 23.72 12.28
N SER A 111 2.01 23.93 13.46
CA SER A 111 1.24 22.95 14.21
C SER A 111 0.13 22.24 13.43
N LEU A 112 -0.43 22.92 12.41
CA LEU A 112 -1.48 22.42 11.51
C LEU A 112 -0.97 21.47 10.43
N TYR A 113 0.33 21.31 10.28
CA TYR A 113 0.93 20.46 9.25
C TYR A 113 1.80 19.35 9.85
N PHE A 114 2.07 18.34 9.05
CA PHE A 114 3.06 17.31 9.35
C PHE A 114 3.76 16.88 8.05
N LEU A 115 5.00 16.41 8.17
CA LEU A 115 5.73 15.87 7.03
C LEU A 115 5.20 14.46 6.71
N CYS A 116 4.79 14.24 5.46
CA CYS A 116 4.30 12.94 5.00
C CYS A 116 5.35 11.83 5.21
N ASN A 117 4.88 10.63 5.54
CA ASN A 117 5.74 9.45 5.67
C ASN A 117 6.34 9.11 4.30
N HIS A 118 7.67 9.10 4.24
CA HIS A 118 8.45 8.88 3.02
C HIS A 118 9.36 7.65 3.12
N SER A 119 9.00 6.67 3.97
CA SER A 119 9.72 5.39 4.09
C SER A 119 9.80 4.63 2.76
N HIS A 120 8.74 4.71 1.94
CA HIS A 120 8.70 4.12 0.60
C HIS A 120 9.76 4.75 -0.33
N ILE A 121 9.75 6.07 -0.42
CA ILE A 121 10.67 6.88 -1.23
C ILE A 121 12.11 6.59 -0.80
N LYS A 122 12.39 6.61 0.51
CA LYS A 122 13.71 6.31 1.07
C LYS A 122 14.21 4.91 0.72
N ARG A 123 13.34 3.90 0.73
CA ARG A 123 13.71 2.53 0.34
C ARG A 123 14.08 2.43 -1.13
N ILE A 124 13.38 3.14 -2.01
CA ILE A 124 13.72 3.22 -3.43
C ILE A 124 15.02 4.01 -3.62
N ALA A 125 15.17 5.15 -2.96
CA ALA A 125 16.38 5.97 -2.98
C ALA A 125 17.62 5.15 -2.62
N ASN A 126 17.58 4.40 -1.51
CA ASN A 126 18.66 3.51 -1.08
C ASN A 126 19.03 2.45 -2.12
N MET A 127 18.06 1.96 -2.89
CA MET A 127 18.31 1.02 -3.98
C MET A 127 18.97 1.71 -5.18
N LEU A 128 18.50 2.90 -5.53
CA LEU A 128 18.99 3.70 -6.66
C LEU A 128 20.38 4.28 -6.44
N GLU A 129 20.89 4.35 -5.20
CA GLU A 129 22.30 4.68 -4.91
C GLU A 129 23.27 3.74 -5.63
N LYS A 130 22.87 2.51 -5.94
CA LYS A 130 23.70 1.55 -6.70
C LYS A 130 23.87 1.93 -8.18
N VAL A 131 23.06 2.84 -8.69
CA VAL A 131 23.10 3.30 -10.09
C VAL A 131 23.89 4.60 -10.14
N SER A 132 25.05 4.56 -10.79
CA SER A 132 25.82 5.76 -11.14
C SER A 132 25.23 6.44 -12.37
N GLY A 133 25.34 7.77 -12.46
CA GLY A 133 24.92 8.55 -13.63
C GLY A 133 23.50 9.15 -13.58
N LEU A 134 22.71 8.89 -12.53
CA LEU A 134 21.43 9.57 -12.32
C LEU A 134 21.63 10.94 -11.67
N SER A 135 21.01 11.98 -12.26
CA SER A 135 20.94 13.31 -11.66
C SER A 135 20.08 13.30 -10.39
N LEU A 136 20.13 14.38 -9.61
CA LEU A 136 19.27 14.54 -8.43
C LEU A 136 17.78 14.54 -8.81
N GLU A 137 17.44 15.19 -9.93
CA GLU A 137 16.08 15.23 -10.46
C GLU A 137 15.59 13.85 -10.89
N ASP A 138 16.43 13.09 -11.61
CA ASP A 138 16.08 11.73 -12.01
C ASP A 138 15.87 10.84 -10.80
N ARG A 139 16.77 10.90 -9.80
CA ARG A 139 16.63 10.16 -8.55
C ARG A 139 15.33 10.49 -7.85
N PHE A 140 14.98 11.78 -7.77
CA PHE A 140 13.72 12.24 -7.22
C PHE A 140 12.55 11.61 -7.96
N ASN A 141 12.46 11.78 -9.29
CA ASN A 141 11.37 11.27 -10.12
C ASN A 141 11.22 9.74 -10.06
N PHE A 142 12.33 8.98 -10.13
CA PHE A 142 12.30 7.52 -10.01
C PHE A 142 11.81 7.05 -8.64
N CYS A 143 12.03 7.80 -7.56
CA CYS A 143 11.55 7.44 -6.22
C CYS A 143 10.03 7.59 -6.05
N PHE A 144 9.36 8.36 -6.90
CA PHE A 144 7.90 8.49 -6.93
C PHE A 144 7.21 7.46 -7.83
N ALA A 145 7.99 6.65 -8.55
CA ALA A 145 7.42 5.63 -9.41
C ALA A 145 6.54 4.64 -8.60
N PRO A 146 5.35 4.28 -9.10
CA PRO A 146 4.36 3.46 -8.38
C PRO A 146 4.74 1.97 -8.34
N VAL A 147 5.80 1.64 -7.61
CA VAL A 147 6.32 0.28 -7.44
C VAL A 147 5.90 -0.31 -6.09
N ASN A 148 5.76 -1.64 -6.01
CA ASN A 148 5.55 -2.33 -4.74
C ASN A 148 6.91 -2.69 -4.13
N ILE A 149 7.36 -1.92 -3.15
CA ILE A 149 8.65 -2.14 -2.46
C ILE A 149 8.78 -3.48 -1.72
N ARG A 150 7.68 -4.19 -1.49
CA ARG A 150 7.67 -5.51 -0.85
C ARG A 150 7.95 -6.63 -1.84
N ASP A 151 7.79 -6.38 -3.13
CA ASP A 151 8.03 -7.34 -4.19
C ASP A 151 9.45 -7.17 -4.77
N PRO A 152 10.36 -8.14 -4.56
CA PRO A 152 11.71 -8.09 -5.10
C PRO A 152 11.77 -8.02 -6.63
N LYS A 153 10.83 -8.64 -7.35
CA LYS A 153 10.79 -8.62 -8.82
C LYS A 153 10.46 -7.22 -9.33
N ALA A 154 9.46 -6.58 -8.73
CA ALA A 154 9.09 -5.20 -9.07
C ALA A 154 10.25 -4.22 -8.83
N MET A 155 10.92 -4.34 -7.68
CA MET A 155 12.10 -3.53 -7.35
C MET A 155 13.28 -3.79 -8.32
N TYR A 156 13.52 -5.05 -8.69
CA TYR A 156 14.54 -5.41 -9.66
C TYR A 156 14.30 -4.76 -11.04
N HIS A 157 13.06 -4.78 -11.53
CA HIS A 157 12.72 -4.12 -12.79
C HIS A 157 12.86 -2.61 -12.73
N LEU A 158 12.45 -1.97 -11.63
CA LEU A 158 12.69 -0.53 -11.43
C LEU A 158 14.19 -0.19 -11.46
N LEU A 159 15.02 -0.97 -10.77
CA LEU A 159 16.47 -0.79 -10.78
C LEU A 159 17.04 -0.91 -12.20
N ARG A 160 16.59 -1.90 -12.98
CA ARG A 160 17.00 -2.06 -14.38
C ARG A 160 16.59 -0.88 -15.26
N PHE A 161 15.36 -0.38 -15.10
CA PHE A 161 14.92 0.80 -15.84
C PHE A 161 15.80 2.00 -15.53
N ALA A 162 16.11 2.23 -14.26
CA ALA A 162 17.00 3.29 -13.83
C ALA A 162 18.44 3.11 -14.35
N SER A 163 18.98 1.88 -14.35
CA SER A 163 20.31 1.60 -14.90
C SER A 163 20.40 1.82 -16.41
N SER A 164 19.40 1.38 -17.18
CA SER A 164 19.37 1.63 -18.63
C SER A 164 19.22 3.13 -18.92
N TYR A 165 18.38 3.83 -18.16
CA TYR A 165 18.21 5.28 -18.25
C TYR A 165 19.54 6.01 -18.00
N ALA A 166 20.25 5.67 -16.92
CA ALA A 166 21.52 6.30 -16.56
C ALA A 166 22.63 6.10 -17.61
N GLN A 167 22.56 5.01 -18.39
CA GLN A 167 23.48 4.72 -19.49
C GLN A 167 23.06 5.40 -20.81
N SER A 168 22.02 6.24 -20.81
CA SER A 168 21.41 6.81 -22.02
C SER A 168 20.99 5.75 -23.05
N LEU A 169 20.67 4.54 -22.59
CA LEU A 169 20.17 3.46 -23.43
C LEU A 169 18.63 3.49 -23.45
N PRO A 170 18.00 3.19 -24.60
CA PRO A 170 16.55 3.02 -24.67
C PRO A 170 16.06 1.99 -23.64
N VAL A 171 15.20 2.42 -22.71
CA VAL A 171 14.72 1.58 -21.61
C VAL A 171 13.74 0.55 -22.16
N ASN A 172 14.13 -0.72 -22.11
CA ASN A 172 13.36 -1.83 -22.66
C ASN A 172 12.64 -2.65 -21.56
N ILE A 173 11.48 -3.18 -21.91
CA ILE A 173 10.67 -4.08 -21.09
C ILE A 173 11.21 -5.50 -21.28
N SER A 174 12.24 -5.83 -20.52
CA SER A 174 12.93 -7.13 -20.57
C SER A 174 12.27 -8.15 -19.65
N MET A 175 11.04 -8.50 -19.98
CA MET A 175 10.20 -9.42 -19.22
C MET A 175 9.50 -10.40 -20.16
N GLY A 176 9.59 -11.70 -19.87
CA GLY A 176 8.81 -12.70 -20.62
C GLY A 176 7.30 -12.49 -20.41
N MET A 177 6.47 -12.85 -21.38
CA MET A 177 5.02 -12.78 -21.20
C MET A 177 4.44 -14.19 -21.11
N PRO A 178 3.69 -14.51 -20.04
CA PRO A 178 3.00 -15.78 -19.96
C PRO A 178 1.94 -15.86 -21.06
N LYS A 179 1.76 -17.06 -21.62
CA LYS A 179 0.78 -17.32 -22.70
C LYS A 179 -0.53 -17.89 -22.19
N THR A 180 -0.57 -18.33 -20.93
CA THR A 180 -1.69 -19.03 -20.33
C THR A 180 -2.08 -18.37 -19.02
N SER A 181 -3.34 -18.53 -18.61
CA SER A 181 -3.83 -18.12 -17.29
C SER A 181 -3.08 -18.86 -16.17
N ALA A 182 -3.02 -18.24 -14.99
CA ALA A 182 -2.42 -18.81 -13.80
C ALA A 182 -3.16 -20.07 -13.35
N ARG A 183 -2.40 -21.00 -12.77
CA ARG A 183 -2.90 -22.28 -12.25
C ARG A 183 -2.81 -22.38 -10.72
N ASN A 184 -2.11 -21.46 -10.09
CA ASN A 184 -1.87 -21.39 -8.65
C ASN A 184 -1.66 -19.93 -8.21
N ASP A 185 -1.66 -19.70 -6.89
CA ASP A 185 -1.52 -18.36 -6.31
C ASP A 185 -0.18 -17.69 -6.64
N SER A 186 0.89 -18.47 -6.83
CA SER A 186 2.21 -17.92 -7.16
C SER A 186 2.24 -17.38 -8.60
N GLU A 187 1.60 -18.06 -9.54
CA GLU A 187 1.45 -17.61 -10.93
C GLU A 187 0.52 -16.40 -11.02
N LEU A 188 -0.55 -16.38 -10.21
CA LEU A 188 -1.45 -15.23 -10.14
C LEU A 188 -0.71 -13.99 -9.61
N LEU A 189 0.06 -14.14 -8.52
CA LEU A 189 0.89 -13.07 -7.98
C LEU A 189 1.96 -12.62 -8.99
N ASP A 190 2.56 -13.55 -9.74
CA ASP A 190 3.50 -13.20 -10.81
C ASP A 190 2.82 -12.36 -11.89
N LEU A 191 1.61 -12.71 -12.34
CA LEU A 191 0.84 -11.89 -13.29
C LEU A 191 0.56 -10.48 -12.73
N GLU A 192 0.16 -10.36 -11.46
CA GLU A 192 -0.05 -9.06 -10.79
C GLU A 192 1.24 -8.22 -10.78
N THR A 193 2.37 -8.84 -10.41
CA THR A 193 3.70 -8.20 -10.45
C THR A 193 4.04 -7.69 -11.84
N ARG A 194 3.85 -8.52 -12.88
CA ARG A 194 4.14 -8.13 -14.27
C ARG A 194 3.29 -6.93 -14.69
N HIS A 195 1.99 -6.96 -14.38
CA HIS A 195 1.09 -5.84 -14.65
C HIS A 195 1.55 -4.56 -13.93
N GLN A 196 1.98 -4.66 -12.67
CA GLN A 196 2.49 -3.52 -11.92
C GLN A 196 3.79 -2.95 -12.51
N VAL A 197 4.72 -3.79 -12.95
CA VAL A 197 5.96 -3.34 -13.61
C VAL A 197 5.65 -2.62 -14.91
N LEU A 198 4.69 -3.12 -15.71
CA LEU A 198 4.23 -2.44 -16.93
C LEU A 198 3.59 -1.08 -16.61
N SER A 199 2.79 -1.00 -15.54
CA SER A 199 2.22 0.25 -15.06
C SER A 199 3.31 1.24 -14.63
N THR A 200 4.37 0.75 -13.97
CA THR A 200 5.53 1.56 -13.59
C THR A 200 6.28 2.08 -14.82
N TYR A 201 6.47 1.23 -15.83
CA TYR A 201 7.10 1.64 -17.10
C TYR A 201 6.30 2.75 -17.79
N MET A 202 4.99 2.57 -17.92
CA MET A 202 4.09 3.58 -18.51
C MET A 202 4.14 4.90 -17.72
N TRP A 203 4.16 4.83 -16.39
CA TRP A 203 4.28 6.01 -15.54
C TRP A 203 5.60 6.77 -15.81
N LEU A 204 6.73 6.05 -15.85
CA LEU A 204 8.05 6.62 -16.12
C LEU A 204 8.10 7.22 -17.54
N SER A 205 7.54 6.55 -18.54
CA SER A 205 7.53 7.05 -19.92
C SER A 205 6.72 8.33 -20.13
N ASN A 206 5.79 8.63 -19.21
CA ASN A 206 5.05 9.90 -19.22
C ASN A 206 5.81 11.02 -18.48
N HIS A 207 6.75 10.66 -17.60
CA HIS A 207 7.54 11.63 -16.83
C HIS A 207 8.86 11.99 -17.52
N PHE A 208 9.46 11.05 -18.25
CA PHE A 208 10.70 11.24 -18.99
C PHE A 208 10.44 11.44 -20.48
N GLU A 209 11.44 11.96 -21.19
CA GLU A 209 11.35 12.17 -22.63
C GLU A 209 11.04 10.86 -23.39
N ARG A 210 10.23 10.98 -24.45
CA ARG A 210 9.78 9.84 -25.27
C ARG A 210 10.93 9.07 -25.92
N GLY A 211 12.08 9.71 -26.13
CA GLY A 211 13.27 9.06 -26.70
C GLY A 211 13.84 7.98 -25.79
N THR A 212 13.76 8.17 -24.47
CA THR A 212 14.36 7.25 -23.49
C THR A 212 13.45 6.07 -23.15
N PHE A 213 12.13 6.28 -23.20
CA PHE A 213 11.11 5.23 -23.00
C PHE A 213 10.25 5.03 -24.27
N PRO A 214 10.80 4.45 -25.34
CA PRO A 214 10.13 4.41 -26.64
C PRO A 214 8.99 3.39 -26.73
N TYR A 215 8.87 2.46 -25.78
CA TYR A 215 7.98 1.28 -25.91
C TYR A 215 6.63 1.44 -25.20
N PHE A 216 6.07 2.65 -25.11
CA PHE A 216 4.80 2.90 -24.42
C PHE A 216 3.64 2.05 -24.97
N GLN A 217 3.39 2.08 -26.27
CA GLN A 217 2.30 1.31 -26.91
C GLN A 217 2.47 -0.19 -26.70
N LYS A 218 3.72 -0.68 -26.72
CA LYS A 218 4.03 -2.08 -26.42
C LYS A 218 3.72 -2.40 -24.96
N ALA A 219 4.06 -1.52 -24.02
CA ALA A 219 3.76 -1.68 -22.60
C ALA A 219 2.24 -1.76 -22.36
N GLU A 220 1.48 -0.91 -23.03
CA GLU A 220 0.02 -0.85 -22.95
C GLU A 220 -0.62 -2.14 -23.48
N ALA A 221 -0.22 -2.61 -24.67
CA ALA A 221 -0.69 -3.87 -25.23
C ALA A 221 -0.34 -5.08 -24.33
N MET A 222 0.88 -5.09 -23.77
CA MET A 222 1.30 -6.12 -22.81
C MET A 222 0.46 -6.06 -21.52
N ALA A 223 0.14 -4.87 -21.02
CA ALA A 223 -0.65 -4.70 -19.81
C ALA A 223 -2.10 -5.16 -20.01
N ALA A 224 -2.70 -4.83 -21.16
CA ALA A 224 -4.01 -5.33 -21.54
C ALA A 224 -4.05 -6.86 -21.61
N GLY A 225 -3.07 -7.48 -22.26
CA GLY A 225 -2.97 -8.94 -22.33
C GLY A 225 -2.81 -9.59 -20.95
N VAL A 226 -2.04 -9.00 -20.03
CA VAL A 226 -1.93 -9.51 -18.65
C VAL A 226 -3.24 -9.33 -17.89
N ALA A 227 -3.95 -8.23 -18.09
CA ALA A 227 -5.25 -7.99 -17.46
C ALA A 227 -6.30 -9.02 -17.91
N GLU A 228 -6.30 -9.39 -19.19
CA GLU A 228 -7.14 -10.49 -19.71
C GLU A 228 -6.79 -11.82 -19.04
N LEU A 229 -5.50 -12.17 -18.97
CA LEU A 229 -5.05 -13.38 -18.30
C LEU A 229 -5.39 -13.40 -16.80
N LEU A 230 -5.30 -12.27 -16.11
CA LEU A 230 -5.73 -12.12 -14.72
C LEU A 230 -7.25 -12.35 -14.59
N GLY A 231 -8.06 -11.77 -15.48
CA GLY A 231 -9.50 -11.98 -15.52
C GLY A 231 -9.89 -13.44 -15.73
N GLU A 232 -9.24 -14.12 -16.67
CA GLU A 232 -9.42 -15.56 -16.88
C GLU A 232 -9.01 -16.38 -15.65
N SER A 233 -7.87 -16.04 -15.05
CA SER A 233 -7.32 -16.76 -13.90
C SER A 233 -8.26 -16.67 -12.71
N LEU A 234 -8.82 -15.48 -12.43
CA LEU A 234 -9.78 -15.27 -11.36
C LEU A 234 -11.13 -15.95 -11.62
N THR A 235 -11.53 -16.08 -12.89
CA THR A 235 -12.76 -16.80 -13.27
C THR A 235 -12.60 -18.32 -13.11
N LYS A 236 -11.40 -18.84 -13.42
CA LYS A 236 -11.04 -20.26 -13.32
C LYS A 236 -10.46 -20.64 -11.95
N ALA A 237 -10.39 -19.71 -11.00
CA ALA A 237 -9.79 -19.89 -9.68
C ALA A 237 -10.60 -20.89 -8.82
N CYS A 238 -10.48 -22.16 -9.15
CA CYS A 238 -11.01 -23.30 -8.42
C CYS A 238 -9.92 -23.97 -7.54
N TRP A 239 -8.69 -23.44 -7.53
CA TRP A 239 -7.63 -23.96 -6.69
C TRP A 239 -7.76 -23.37 -5.27
N LYS A 240 -7.50 -24.20 -4.25
CA LYS A 240 -7.52 -23.76 -2.87
C LYS A 240 -6.44 -22.69 -2.69
N PRO A 241 -6.78 -21.49 -2.16
CA PRO A 241 -5.77 -20.49 -1.87
C PRO A 241 -4.78 -21.08 -0.88
N GLU A 242 -3.50 -21.07 -1.24
CA GLU A 242 -2.45 -21.48 -0.32
C GLU A 242 -2.42 -20.45 0.81
N SER A 243 -2.56 -20.93 2.05
CA SER A 243 -2.41 -20.08 3.22
C SER A 243 -1.07 -19.37 3.11
N ARG A 244 -1.09 -18.05 2.82
CA ARG A 244 0.08 -17.18 2.93
C ARG A 244 0.67 -17.44 4.31
N LYS A 245 1.82 -18.12 4.37
CA LYS A 245 2.48 -18.45 5.63
C LYS A 245 2.60 -17.15 6.41
N ALA A 246 1.77 -16.98 7.43
CA ALA A 246 1.96 -15.95 8.42
C ALA A 246 3.39 -16.12 8.91
N GLY A 247 4.22 -15.08 8.74
CA GLY A 247 5.59 -15.12 9.24
C GLY A 247 5.54 -15.60 10.68
N LYS A 248 6.27 -16.68 10.99
CA LYS A 248 6.39 -17.19 12.36
C LYS A 248 6.67 -15.98 13.26
N PRO A 249 5.93 -15.77 14.36
CA PRO A 249 6.34 -14.81 15.36
C PRO A 249 7.76 -15.20 15.78
N LYS A 250 8.71 -14.26 15.70
CA LYS A 250 10.00 -14.45 16.36
C LYS A 250 9.69 -14.71 17.83
N THR A 251 9.94 -15.93 18.29
CA THR A 251 10.02 -16.29 19.70
C THR A 251 10.99 -15.30 20.34
N LYS A 252 10.46 -14.39 21.16
CA LYS A 252 11.28 -13.63 22.09
C LYS A 252 11.92 -14.67 23.01
N LYS A 253 13.25 -14.72 22.99
CA LYS A 253 14.03 -15.37 24.03
C LYS A 253 13.63 -14.75 25.36
N ASP A 254 13.27 -15.61 26.30
CA ASP A 254 13.09 -15.29 27.71
C ASP A 254 14.33 -14.53 28.21
N ASN A 255 14.10 -13.32 28.69
CA ASN A 255 14.84 -12.79 29.82
C ASN A 255 13.77 -12.43 30.84
N ASN A 256 13.76 -13.21 31.93
CA ASN A 256 13.14 -12.87 33.19
C ASN A 256 13.49 -11.42 33.56
N ASP A 257 12.47 -10.64 33.90
CA ASP A 257 12.49 -9.85 35.11
C ASP A 257 11.05 -9.54 35.49
N ASP A 258 10.70 -9.97 36.69
CA ASP A 258 9.44 -9.81 37.38
C ASP A 258 9.04 -8.33 37.47
N ASN A 259 7.75 -8.05 37.26
CA ASN A 259 6.99 -7.09 38.05
C ASN A 259 5.49 -7.27 37.77
N ASP A 260 4.85 -7.97 38.70
CA ASP A 260 3.41 -8.09 38.84
C ASP A 260 2.73 -6.72 38.96
N MET A 261 1.73 -6.48 38.13
CA MET A 261 0.65 -5.53 38.37
C MET A 261 -0.64 -6.16 37.82
N GLU A 262 -1.31 -6.91 38.68
CA GLU A 262 -2.62 -7.50 38.46
C GLU A 262 -3.66 -6.44 38.09
N ARG A 263 -4.47 -6.73 37.06
CA ARG A 263 -5.73 -6.02 36.80
C ARG A 263 -6.81 -6.62 37.71
N PRO A 264 -7.64 -5.81 38.38
CA PRO A 264 -8.66 -6.36 39.28
C PRO A 264 -9.78 -7.04 38.49
N GLU A 265 -10.06 -8.29 38.86
CA GLU A 265 -11.26 -9.02 38.46
C GLU A 265 -12.51 -8.31 38.98
N LYS A 266 -13.51 -8.10 38.12
CA LYS A 266 -14.81 -7.56 38.53
C LYS A 266 -15.68 -8.71 39.07
N SER A 267 -16.26 -8.51 40.26
CA SER A 267 -17.11 -9.49 40.93
C SER A 267 -18.42 -9.79 40.18
N PRO A 268 -19.08 -10.93 40.45
CA PRO A 268 -20.25 -11.41 39.71
C PRO A 268 -21.56 -10.60 39.87
N GLU A 269 -21.58 -9.53 40.68
CA GLU A 269 -22.83 -8.82 41.03
C GLU A 269 -23.20 -7.65 40.10
N GLN A 270 -22.40 -7.31 39.10
CA GLN A 270 -22.73 -6.23 38.15
C GLN A 270 -23.48 -6.71 36.88
N ARG A 271 -23.77 -8.01 36.74
CA ARG A 271 -24.45 -8.59 35.56
C ARG A 271 -25.99 -8.50 35.55
N LYS A 272 -26.63 -7.82 36.52
CA LYS A 272 -28.11 -7.79 36.64
C LYS A 272 -28.79 -6.44 36.41
N ARG A 273 -28.13 -5.44 35.82
CA ARG A 273 -28.79 -4.15 35.49
C ARG A 273 -28.50 -3.63 34.09
N ILE A 274 -28.66 -4.48 33.07
CA ILE A 274 -28.88 -4.02 31.68
C ILE A 274 -29.86 -5.02 31.04
N ALA A 275 -31.11 -4.96 31.48
CA ALA A 275 -32.26 -5.58 30.84
C ALA A 275 -33.49 -4.75 31.24
N ALA A 276 -33.58 -3.56 30.65
CA ALA A 276 -34.77 -2.73 30.52
C ALA A 276 -34.50 -1.73 29.39
#